data_AF-A0A2V9CKK9-F1
#
_entry.id   AF-A0A2V9CKK9-F1
#
_cell.length_a   1.000
_cell.length_b   1.000
_cell.length_c   1.000
_cell.angle_alpha   90.00
_cell.angle_beta   90.00
_cell.angle_gamma   90.00
#
_symmetry.space_group_name_H-M   'P 1'
#
loop_
_entity.id
_entity.type
_entity.pdbx_description
1 polymer ?
#
loop_
_entity_poly.entity_id
_entity_poly.type
_entity_poly.pdbx_seq_one_letter_code
_entity_poly.pdbx_strand_id
1 'polypeptide(L)'
;MGRIFRLGPHLALLCGMGGIPLPRTFSAVLVLVAVGSASAQTRTYPRSLDGLWLTDGYREFLEFRGDDMRSYEITALSCIPVVMATRKIEMRTVDEIVFVGEDDTLRISPGPSPETRWLHADGSVSNILLRRTDFRPEPCGQPIADTPLTNYQVFWETFAENYPFFTLRKVDWLAVDEKSRPQVTPKTTPEELFQILSHMIEPLYDAHTAIRAYSIRQGFRGYRPAVDPLQRKSAARITEIIETNYVRGGLRYYCNKQLQFGLLRSGPTQNPRLPDSIGYLRIHSFSRYSDDRELAKQLDALETALDDIFRDSVKFTGLGNRCPHQWRRLRCLWCLHRLAAGGTRLPRLLKGHPQ
;
A
#
# COMPACT_ATOMS: atom_id res chain seq x y z
N MET A 1 5.83 -17.48 9.50
CA MET A 1 5.70 -16.09 9.05
C MET A 1 6.71 -15.85 7.95
N GLY A 2 6.30 -16.28 6.75
CA GLY A 2 7.03 -16.25 5.50
C GLY A 2 7.23 -14.83 4.98
N ARG A 3 7.99 -14.71 3.89
CA ARG A 3 7.86 -13.70 2.83
C ARG A 3 8.86 -12.55 2.70
N ILE A 4 9.17 -12.45 1.43
CA ILE A 4 10.09 -11.68 0.62
C ILE A 4 9.21 -10.62 -0.09
N PHE A 5 9.78 -9.42 -0.24
CA PHE A 5 9.54 -8.42 -1.28
C PHE A 5 8.13 -8.10 -1.77
N ARG A 6 7.58 -6.97 -1.30
CA ARG A 6 6.56 -6.19 -2.03
C ARG A 6 7.14 -4.83 -2.42
N LEU A 7 7.18 -4.52 -3.72
CA LEU A 7 7.49 -3.19 -4.25
C LEU A 7 6.18 -2.53 -4.70
N GLY A 8 5.83 -1.43 -4.03
CA GLY A 8 4.68 -0.59 -4.40
C GLY A 8 5.04 0.42 -5.49
N PRO A 9 4.08 0.82 -6.37
CA PRO A 9 4.33 1.81 -7.40
C PRO A 9 4.06 3.23 -6.89
N HIS A 10 5.02 4.14 -7.13
CA HIS A 10 4.75 5.57 -7.25
C HIS A 10 5.31 6.01 -8.60
N LEU A 11 4.42 6.27 -9.57
CA LEU A 11 4.73 7.11 -10.71
C LEU A 11 3.71 8.24 -10.79
N ALA A 12 4.22 9.46 -10.65
CA ALA A 12 3.52 10.69 -10.92
C ALA A 12 3.37 10.87 -12.44
N LEU A 13 2.16 11.13 -12.92
CA LEU A 13 1.95 11.64 -14.27
C LEU A 13 1.60 13.14 -14.20
N LEU A 14 2.50 13.95 -14.75
CA LEU A 14 2.27 15.34 -15.16
C LEU A 14 1.84 15.33 -16.63
N CYS A 15 0.67 15.88 -16.93
CA CYS A 15 0.30 16.47 -18.22
C CYS A 15 -0.89 17.40 -17.90
N GLY A 16 -0.86 18.70 -18.16
CA GLY A 16 -0.40 19.37 -19.38
C GLY A 16 -1.66 19.93 -20.06
N MET A 17 -1.89 21.23 -19.89
CA MET A 17 -3.10 21.95 -20.30
C MET A 17 -3.33 21.95 -21.82
N GLY A 18 -4.60 22.00 -22.24
CA GLY A 18 -5.00 22.37 -23.59
C GLY A 18 -6.52 22.60 -23.68
N GLY A 19 -6.95 23.86 -23.59
CA GLY A 19 -8.31 24.29 -23.91
C GLY A 19 -8.49 24.58 -25.41
N ILE A 20 -9.60 25.26 -25.75
CA ILE A 20 -10.06 25.83 -27.07
C ILE A 20 -11.43 25.19 -27.48
N PRO A 21 -12.40 25.94 -28.09
CA PRO A 21 -13.60 26.38 -27.38
C PRO A 21 -14.92 25.93 -28.07
N LEU A 22 -16.06 26.28 -27.47
CA LEU A 22 -17.41 26.10 -28.04
C LEU A 22 -17.80 27.26 -28.97
N PRO A 23 -18.55 27.00 -30.05
CA PRO A 23 -19.50 27.95 -30.58
C PRO A 23 -20.95 27.56 -30.22
N ARG A 24 -21.72 28.59 -29.90
CA ARG A 24 -23.15 28.56 -29.61
C ARG A 24 -23.94 28.61 -30.92
N THR A 25 -24.89 27.70 -31.11
CA THR A 25 -26.12 27.95 -31.87
C THR A 25 -27.26 27.11 -31.30
N PHE A 26 -28.31 27.80 -30.85
CA PHE A 26 -29.57 27.23 -30.40
C PHE A 26 -30.44 26.88 -31.61
N SER A 27 -30.87 25.61 -31.72
CA SER A 27 -32.07 25.22 -32.45
C SER A 27 -32.77 24.12 -31.67
N ALA A 28 -33.94 24.44 -31.14
CA ALA A 28 -34.82 23.49 -30.47
C ALA A 28 -35.55 22.65 -31.53
N VAL A 29 -35.19 21.37 -31.64
CA VAL A 29 -35.99 20.36 -32.34
C VAL A 29 -36.48 19.38 -31.28
N LEU A 30 -37.79 19.40 -31.04
CA LEU A 30 -38.47 18.48 -30.14
C LEU A 30 -38.62 17.12 -30.86
N VAL A 31 -37.58 16.29 -30.81
CA VAL A 31 -37.69 14.89 -31.24
C VAL A 31 -38.29 14.08 -30.08
N LEU A 32 -39.52 13.61 -30.27
CA LEU A 32 -40.13 12.57 -29.44
C LEU A 32 -39.35 11.26 -29.64
N VAL A 33 -38.25 11.11 -28.90
CA VAL A 33 -37.60 9.81 -28.74
C VAL A 33 -38.49 9.00 -27.80
N ALA A 34 -39.16 7.99 -28.34
CA ALA A 34 -39.77 6.94 -27.55
C ALA A 34 -38.68 6.39 -26.61
N VAL A 35 -38.85 6.62 -25.31
CA VAL A 35 -38.03 6.02 -24.28
C VAL A 35 -38.39 4.54 -24.28
N GLY A 36 -37.80 3.79 -25.21
CA GLY A 36 -37.60 2.37 -25.02
C GLY A 36 -36.86 2.26 -23.71
N SER A 37 -37.51 1.67 -22.70
CA SER A 37 -36.90 1.34 -21.43
C SER A 37 -35.63 0.56 -21.75
N ALA A 38 -34.49 1.24 -21.72
CA ALA A 38 -33.20 0.60 -21.62
C ALA A 38 -33.29 -0.14 -20.28
N SER A 39 -33.63 -1.42 -20.35
CA SER A 39 -33.36 -2.35 -19.26
C SER A 39 -31.90 -2.12 -18.94
N ALA A 40 -31.65 -1.47 -17.80
CA ALA A 40 -30.34 -1.48 -17.19
C ALA A 40 -30.02 -2.95 -17.04
N GLN A 41 -29.21 -3.49 -17.96
CA GLN A 41 -28.65 -4.82 -17.83
C GLN A 41 -27.89 -4.76 -16.51
N THR A 42 -28.52 -5.29 -15.46
CA THR A 42 -27.85 -5.63 -14.21
C THR A 42 -26.66 -6.46 -14.64
N ARG A 43 -25.46 -5.89 -14.54
CA ARG A 43 -24.21 -6.63 -14.77
C ARG A 43 -24.23 -7.81 -13.83
N THR A 44 -24.56 -8.98 -14.35
CA THR A 44 -24.47 -10.24 -13.64
C THR A 44 -23.00 -10.60 -13.60
N TYR A 45 -22.32 -10.18 -12.55
CA TYR A 45 -20.96 -10.64 -12.26
C TYR A 45 -21.03 -12.15 -12.01
N PRO A 46 -20.11 -12.97 -12.57
CA PRO A 46 -20.01 -14.38 -12.22
C PRO A 46 -19.89 -14.47 -10.70
N ARG A 47 -20.83 -15.18 -10.10
CA ARG A 47 -21.03 -15.22 -8.65
C ARG A 47 -19.87 -15.90 -7.93
N SER A 48 -19.18 -16.81 -8.63
CA SER A 48 -18.04 -17.53 -8.09
C SER A 48 -16.70 -16.85 -8.42
N LEU A 49 -15.84 -16.80 -7.39
CA LEU A 49 -14.45 -16.40 -7.52
C LEU A 49 -13.57 -17.57 -8.02
N ASP A 50 -14.09 -18.80 -7.99
CA ASP A 50 -13.36 -20.01 -8.39
C ASP A 50 -12.73 -19.87 -9.77
N GLY A 51 -11.53 -20.41 -9.89
CA GLY A 51 -10.77 -20.41 -11.13
C GLY A 51 -9.43 -19.70 -11.00
N LEU A 52 -8.86 -19.38 -12.16
CA LEU A 52 -7.50 -18.89 -12.28
C LEU A 52 -7.48 -17.40 -12.61
N TRP A 53 -6.56 -16.67 -11.99
CA TRP A 53 -6.47 -15.22 -12.10
C TRP A 53 -5.01 -14.78 -12.22
N LEU A 54 -4.77 -13.74 -13.00
CA LEU A 54 -3.47 -13.10 -13.14
C LEU A 54 -3.54 -11.66 -12.66
N THR A 55 -2.49 -11.22 -11.99
CA THR A 55 -2.35 -9.80 -11.64
C THR A 55 -1.91 -8.98 -12.85
N ASP A 56 -2.40 -7.74 -12.89
CA ASP A 56 -1.91 -6.72 -13.83
C ASP A 56 -0.67 -6.05 -13.23
N GLY A 57 0.51 -6.29 -13.82
CA GLY A 57 1.77 -5.63 -13.48
C GLY A 57 2.59 -6.21 -12.32
N TYR A 58 2.05 -7.17 -11.55
CA TYR A 58 2.75 -7.74 -10.37
C TYR A 58 3.32 -9.14 -10.60
N ARG A 59 3.12 -9.73 -11.78
CA ARG A 59 3.54 -11.11 -12.12
C ARG A 59 3.22 -12.13 -11.03
N GLU A 60 1.97 -12.09 -10.58
CA GLU A 60 1.41 -13.07 -9.66
C GLU A 60 0.27 -13.82 -10.33
N PHE A 61 0.19 -15.12 -10.03
CA PHE A 61 -0.86 -16.03 -10.44
C PHE A 61 -1.63 -16.48 -9.21
N LEU A 62 -2.96 -16.43 -9.27
CA LEU A 62 -3.83 -16.80 -8.17
C LEU A 62 -4.80 -17.90 -8.60
N GLU A 63 -5.03 -18.83 -7.70
CA GLU A 63 -6.01 -19.90 -7.84
C GLU A 63 -6.97 -19.87 -6.66
N PHE A 64 -8.26 -19.70 -6.95
CA PHE A 64 -9.33 -19.80 -5.97
C PHE A 64 -10.09 -21.12 -6.15
N ARG A 65 -10.32 -21.83 -5.04
CA ARG A 65 -11.11 -23.06 -5.00
C ARG A 65 -11.97 -23.07 -3.73
N GLY A 66 -13.25 -22.74 -3.87
CA GLY A 66 -14.16 -22.55 -2.76
C GLY A 66 -13.67 -21.44 -1.84
N ASP A 67 -13.36 -21.82 -0.60
CA ASP A 67 -12.85 -20.91 0.42
C ASP A 67 -11.31 -20.88 0.49
N ASP A 68 -10.61 -21.64 -0.37
CA ASP A 68 -9.15 -21.64 -0.43
C ASP A 68 -8.65 -20.69 -1.52
N MET A 69 -7.61 -19.92 -1.17
CA MET A 69 -6.84 -19.11 -2.08
C MET A 69 -5.37 -19.55 -2.05
N ARG A 70 -4.79 -19.74 -3.23
CA ARG A 70 -3.35 -19.90 -3.43
C ARG A 70 -2.82 -18.83 -4.37
N SER A 71 -1.64 -18.28 -4.08
CA SER A 71 -0.93 -17.39 -5.00
C SER A 71 0.49 -17.87 -5.25
N TYR A 72 1.00 -17.50 -6.41
CA TYR A 72 2.29 -17.89 -6.94
C TYR A 72 2.96 -16.65 -7.55
N GLU A 73 4.22 -16.43 -7.23
CA GLU A 73 5.09 -15.53 -7.98
C GLU A 73 5.52 -16.24 -9.25
N ILE A 74 5.35 -15.60 -10.41
CA ILE A 74 5.69 -16.17 -11.70
C ILE A 74 6.79 -15.37 -12.39
N THR A 75 7.72 -16.07 -13.02
CA THR A 75 8.67 -15.53 -13.97
C THR A 75 8.59 -16.28 -15.29
N ALA A 76 9.35 -15.88 -16.31
CA ALA A 76 9.51 -16.71 -17.51
C ALA A 76 10.08 -18.12 -17.20
N LEU A 77 10.77 -18.27 -16.08
CA LEU A 77 11.43 -19.52 -15.67
C LEU A 77 10.66 -20.29 -14.58
N SER A 78 9.92 -19.60 -13.71
CA SER A 78 9.51 -20.18 -12.44
C SER A 78 8.08 -19.85 -12.01
N CYS A 79 7.53 -20.69 -11.14
CA CYS A 79 6.23 -20.49 -10.49
C CYS A 79 6.33 -20.95 -9.03
N ILE A 80 6.57 -20.00 -8.13
CA ILE A 80 6.89 -20.26 -6.73
C ILE A 80 5.66 -19.97 -5.87
N PRO A 81 5.19 -20.91 -5.03
CA PRO A 81 4.05 -20.65 -4.15
C PRO A 81 4.40 -19.63 -3.06
N VAL A 82 3.52 -18.65 -2.85
CA VAL A 82 3.76 -17.53 -1.93
C VAL A 82 2.71 -17.45 -0.84
N VAL A 83 1.43 -17.36 -1.22
CA VAL A 83 0.31 -17.24 -0.28
C VAL A 83 -0.60 -18.45 -0.30
N MET A 84 -0.90 -18.97 0.89
CA MET A 84 -2.09 -19.76 1.17
C MET A 84 -2.95 -18.97 2.15
N ALA A 85 -4.22 -18.80 1.83
CA ALA A 85 -5.17 -18.06 2.66
C ALA A 85 -6.55 -18.72 2.56
N THR A 86 -7.31 -18.64 3.65
CA THR A 86 -8.66 -19.18 3.72
C THR A 86 -9.68 -18.06 3.89
N ARG A 87 -10.86 -18.25 3.31
CA ARG A 87 -11.93 -17.27 3.38
C ARG A 87 -12.40 -17.11 4.82
N LYS A 88 -12.49 -15.86 5.27
CA LYS A 88 -13.12 -15.51 6.54
C LYS A 88 -14.50 -14.93 6.25
N ILE A 89 -15.53 -15.55 6.80
CA ILE A 89 -16.92 -15.07 6.66
C ILE A 89 -17.10 -13.91 7.65
N GLU A 90 -17.14 -12.69 7.13
CA GLU A 90 -17.43 -11.48 7.91
C GLU A 90 -18.80 -10.91 7.54
N MET A 91 -19.53 -10.41 8.54
CA MET A 91 -20.92 -9.95 8.41
C MET A 91 -21.09 -8.60 7.67
N ARG A 92 -20.01 -7.96 7.20
CA ARG A 92 -19.99 -6.50 7.01
C ARG A 92 -19.83 -5.95 5.59
N THR A 93 -19.70 -6.77 4.55
CA THR A 93 -19.60 -6.26 3.17
C THR A 93 -20.28 -7.23 2.21
N VAL A 94 -21.39 -6.78 1.60
CA VAL A 94 -22.18 -7.63 0.69
C VAL A 94 -21.38 -8.07 -0.56
N ASP A 95 -20.34 -7.30 -0.93
CA ASP A 95 -19.58 -7.50 -2.17
C ASP A 95 -18.07 -7.72 -1.98
N GLU A 96 -17.53 -7.66 -0.76
CA GLU A 96 -16.10 -7.91 -0.50
C GLU A 96 -15.89 -9.26 0.17
N ILE A 97 -14.91 -10.01 -0.32
CA ILE A 97 -14.51 -11.32 0.18
C ILE A 97 -13.16 -11.20 0.86
N VAL A 98 -13.07 -11.64 2.11
CA VAL A 98 -11.84 -11.59 2.91
C VAL A 98 -11.18 -12.96 2.95
N PHE A 99 -9.89 -13.01 2.65
CA PHE A 99 -9.01 -14.16 2.82
C PHE A 99 -7.93 -13.84 3.85
N VAL A 100 -7.70 -14.76 4.79
CA VAL A 100 -6.69 -14.61 5.84
C VAL A 100 -5.62 -15.68 5.67
N GLY A 101 -4.38 -15.25 5.45
CA GLY A 101 -3.20 -16.09 5.46
C GLY A 101 -2.41 -15.95 6.77
N GLU A 102 -1.25 -16.57 6.84
CA GLU A 102 -0.39 -16.52 8.05
C GLU A 102 0.04 -15.09 8.41
N ASP A 103 0.37 -14.28 7.39
CA ASP A 103 0.96 -12.94 7.55
C ASP A 103 0.12 -11.81 6.94
N ASP A 104 -0.88 -12.14 6.12
CA ASP A 104 -1.57 -11.19 5.27
C ASP A 104 -3.08 -11.41 5.34
N THR A 105 -3.82 -10.30 5.41
CA THR A 105 -5.26 -10.27 5.12
C THR A 105 -5.48 -9.65 3.75
N LEU A 106 -6.16 -10.38 2.88
CA LEU A 106 -6.41 -10.02 1.49
C LEU A 106 -7.92 -9.82 1.27
N ARG A 107 -8.28 -8.73 0.61
CA ARG A 107 -9.66 -8.37 0.27
C ARG A 107 -9.85 -8.42 -1.22
N ILE A 108 -10.89 -9.12 -1.65
CA ILE A 108 -11.27 -9.25 -3.05
C ILE A 108 -12.62 -8.53 -3.24
N SER A 109 -12.66 -7.56 -4.15
CA SER A 109 -13.89 -6.83 -4.49
C SER A 109 -14.14 -6.82 -6.01
N PRO A 110 -15.37 -6.48 -6.47
CA PRO A 110 -15.71 -6.49 -7.89
C PRO A 110 -14.85 -5.50 -8.69
N GLY A 111 -14.34 -5.95 -9.84
CA GLY A 111 -13.59 -5.11 -10.76
C GLY A 111 -14.46 -4.35 -11.78
N PRO A 112 -13.85 -3.61 -12.70
CA PRO A 112 -14.55 -2.85 -13.74
C PRO A 112 -15.43 -3.69 -14.69
N SER A 113 -15.13 -5.00 -14.79
CA SER A 113 -15.82 -5.98 -15.63
C SER A 113 -16.10 -7.29 -14.88
N PRO A 114 -17.00 -8.16 -15.39
CA PRO A 114 -17.27 -9.49 -14.85
C PRO A 114 -16.01 -10.37 -14.67
N GLU A 115 -15.03 -10.21 -15.55
CA GLU A 115 -13.77 -10.98 -15.59
C GLU A 115 -12.61 -10.32 -14.83
N THR A 116 -12.93 -9.35 -13.97
CA THR A 116 -11.92 -8.64 -13.18
C THR A 116 -12.30 -8.55 -11.72
N ARG A 117 -11.29 -8.54 -10.84
CA ARG A 117 -11.44 -8.27 -9.40
C ARG A 117 -10.36 -7.32 -8.93
N TRP A 118 -10.63 -6.57 -7.86
CA TRP A 118 -9.60 -5.85 -7.15
C TRP A 118 -9.12 -6.69 -5.98
N LEU A 119 -7.82 -6.89 -5.90
CA LEU A 119 -7.12 -7.45 -4.74
C LEU A 119 -6.53 -6.30 -3.94
N HIS A 120 -6.85 -6.24 -2.65
CA HIS A 120 -6.28 -5.30 -1.70
C HIS A 120 -5.65 -6.06 -0.54
N ALA A 121 -4.35 -5.92 -0.34
CA ALA A 121 -3.70 -6.41 0.87
C ALA A 121 -3.82 -5.35 1.97
N ASP A 122 -4.15 -5.77 3.20
CA ASP A 122 -4.24 -4.86 4.32
C ASP A 122 -2.97 -4.04 4.51
N GLY A 123 -3.13 -2.72 4.67
CA GLY A 123 -2.04 -1.78 4.84
C GLY A 123 -1.33 -1.41 3.53
N SER A 124 -1.76 -1.95 2.39
CA SER A 124 -1.28 -1.51 1.09
C SER A 124 -1.90 -0.17 0.69
N VAL A 125 -1.16 0.63 -0.08
CA VAL A 125 -1.60 1.95 -0.56
C VAL A 125 -2.39 1.87 -1.88
N SER A 126 -2.46 0.69 -2.49
CA SER A 126 -3.00 0.50 -3.84
C SER A 126 -3.67 -0.86 -3.98
N ASN A 127 -4.66 -0.93 -4.89
CA ASN A 127 -5.29 -2.17 -5.28
C ASN A 127 -4.56 -2.78 -6.50
N ILE A 128 -4.53 -4.10 -6.56
CA ILE A 128 -4.01 -4.86 -7.68
C ILE A 128 -5.21 -5.37 -8.50
N LEU A 129 -5.17 -5.16 -9.82
CA LEU A 129 -6.22 -5.69 -10.70
C LEU A 129 -5.94 -7.16 -10.99
N LEU A 130 -6.92 -8.02 -10.73
CA LEU A 130 -6.94 -9.41 -11.15
C LEU A 130 -7.74 -9.54 -12.44
N ARG A 131 -7.25 -10.32 -13.40
CA ARG A 131 -7.93 -10.70 -14.63
C ARG A 131 -8.11 -12.22 -14.66
N ARG A 132 -9.33 -12.68 -14.96
CA ARG A 132 -9.58 -14.12 -15.12
C ARG A 132 -8.78 -14.65 -16.30
N THR A 133 -8.27 -15.87 -16.17
CA THR A 133 -7.61 -16.62 -17.24
C THR A 133 -8.10 -18.07 -17.21
N ASP A 134 -8.16 -18.71 -18.38
CA ASP A 134 -8.38 -20.16 -18.49
C ASP A 134 -7.06 -20.95 -18.51
N PHE A 135 -5.94 -20.23 -18.65
CA PHE A 135 -4.62 -20.81 -18.79
C PHE A 135 -3.81 -20.64 -17.52
N ARG A 136 -3.31 -21.77 -17.01
CA ARG A 136 -2.24 -21.80 -16.01
C ARG A 136 -0.93 -21.40 -16.70
N PRO A 137 -0.13 -20.47 -16.13
CA PRO A 137 1.18 -20.13 -16.68
C PRO A 137 2.04 -21.38 -16.86
N GLU A 138 2.78 -21.45 -17.97
CA GLU A 138 3.57 -22.63 -18.34
C GLU A 138 4.54 -23.09 -17.24
N PRO A 139 5.30 -22.19 -16.56
CA PRO A 139 6.19 -22.59 -15.46
C PRO A 139 5.47 -23.21 -14.26
N CYS A 140 4.17 -22.98 -14.10
CA CYS A 140 3.36 -23.57 -13.03
C CYS A 140 2.96 -25.03 -13.31
N GLY A 141 3.33 -25.58 -14.48
CA GLY A 141 3.07 -26.97 -14.86
C GLY A 141 4.20 -27.93 -14.48
N GLN A 142 5.39 -27.43 -14.13
CA GLN A 142 6.57 -28.25 -13.87
C GLN A 142 7.19 -27.91 -12.50
N PRO A 143 7.61 -28.92 -11.72
CA PRO A 143 8.36 -28.67 -10.50
C PRO A 143 9.74 -28.11 -10.84
N ILE A 144 10.23 -27.20 -9.99
CA ILE A 144 11.56 -26.62 -10.11
C ILE A 144 12.48 -27.34 -9.13
N ALA A 145 13.65 -27.75 -9.61
CA ALA A 145 14.62 -28.45 -8.78
C ALA A 145 15.20 -27.54 -7.70
N ASP A 146 15.15 -27.95 -6.44
CA ASP A 146 15.76 -27.23 -5.33
C ASP A 146 17.28 -27.50 -5.29
N THR A 147 18.02 -26.76 -6.11
CA THR A 147 19.49 -26.82 -6.17
C THR A 147 20.07 -25.42 -6.10
N PRO A 148 21.34 -25.25 -5.68
CA PRO A 148 21.96 -23.93 -5.61
C PRO A 148 21.94 -23.18 -6.95
N LEU A 149 22.21 -23.88 -8.05
CA LEU A 149 22.20 -23.32 -9.41
C LEU A 149 20.80 -22.84 -9.80
N THR A 150 19.78 -23.66 -9.55
CA THR A 150 18.40 -23.31 -9.87
C THR A 150 17.91 -22.14 -9.02
N ASN A 151 18.16 -22.18 -7.71
CA ASN A 151 17.73 -21.12 -6.78
C ASN A 151 18.39 -19.78 -7.10
N TYR A 152 19.66 -19.80 -7.51
CA TYR A 152 20.35 -18.61 -8.03
C TYR A 152 19.66 -18.06 -9.28
N GLN A 153 19.40 -18.92 -10.27
CA GLN A 153 18.77 -18.48 -11.51
C GLN A 153 17.37 -17.92 -11.28
N VAL A 154 16.55 -18.58 -10.45
CA VAL A 154 15.21 -18.08 -10.09
C VAL A 154 15.33 -16.71 -9.43
N PHE A 155 16.23 -16.54 -8.47
CA PHE A 155 16.44 -15.24 -7.82
C PHE A 155 16.84 -14.14 -8.81
N TRP A 156 17.80 -14.43 -9.69
CA TRP A 156 18.26 -13.49 -10.69
C TRP A 156 17.13 -13.07 -11.64
N GLU A 157 16.37 -14.05 -12.16
CA GLU A 157 15.24 -13.83 -13.07
C GLU A 157 14.13 -13.02 -12.41
N THR A 158 13.78 -13.36 -11.17
CA THR A 158 12.75 -12.62 -10.40
C THR A 158 13.09 -11.14 -10.32
N PHE A 159 14.34 -10.80 -10.02
CA PHE A 159 14.77 -9.41 -9.98
C PHE A 159 14.79 -8.77 -11.37
N ALA A 160 15.34 -9.46 -12.38
CA ALA A 160 15.38 -8.97 -13.76
C ALA A 160 13.99 -8.60 -14.30
N GLU A 161 12.99 -9.39 -13.95
CA GLU A 161 11.63 -9.24 -14.47
C GLU A 161 10.71 -8.34 -13.64
N ASN A 162 10.98 -8.20 -12.34
CA ASN A 162 10.03 -7.58 -11.39
C ASN A 162 10.60 -6.40 -10.61
N TYR A 163 11.92 -6.16 -10.59
CA TYR A 163 12.50 -5.02 -9.89
C TYR A 163 12.53 -3.78 -10.80
N PRO A 164 11.70 -2.75 -10.55
CA PRO A 164 11.50 -1.66 -11.51
C PRO A 164 12.54 -0.54 -11.39
N PHE A 165 13.45 -0.62 -10.41
CA PHE A 165 14.28 0.52 -10.02
C PHE A 165 15.75 0.40 -10.40
N PHE A 166 16.18 -0.59 -11.19
CA PHE A 166 17.59 -0.73 -11.58
C PHE A 166 18.19 0.54 -12.19
N THR A 167 17.49 1.16 -13.15
CA THR A 167 17.90 2.42 -13.77
C THR A 167 18.01 3.55 -12.74
N LEU A 168 17.02 3.67 -11.85
CA LEU A 168 17.02 4.68 -10.79
C LEU A 168 18.17 4.46 -9.78
N ARG A 169 18.50 3.21 -9.48
CA ARG A 169 19.59 2.81 -8.60
C ARG A 169 20.96 2.80 -9.29
N LYS A 170 21.00 2.98 -10.61
CA LYS A 170 22.21 2.88 -11.43
C LYS A 170 22.94 1.54 -11.24
N VAL A 171 22.18 0.46 -11.12
CA VAL A 171 22.71 -0.90 -11.01
C VAL A 171 22.49 -1.61 -12.33
N ASP A 172 23.57 -2.11 -12.91
CA ASP A 172 23.54 -3.01 -14.06
C ASP A 172 23.36 -4.45 -13.56
N TRP A 173 22.16 -4.99 -13.75
CA TRP A 173 21.82 -6.32 -13.26
C TRP A 173 22.53 -7.45 -14.02
N LEU A 174 22.93 -7.22 -15.28
CA LEU A 174 23.73 -8.18 -16.04
C LEU A 174 25.15 -8.23 -15.51
N ALA A 175 25.75 -7.07 -15.22
CA ALA A 175 27.09 -7.04 -14.61
C ALA A 175 27.12 -7.68 -13.21
N VAL A 176 26.03 -7.57 -12.44
CA VAL A 176 25.88 -8.28 -11.15
C VAL A 176 25.85 -9.79 -11.35
N ASP A 177 25.18 -10.28 -12.41
CA ASP A 177 25.14 -11.69 -12.79
C ASP A 177 26.53 -12.21 -13.18
N GLU A 178 27.20 -11.52 -14.10
CA GLU A 178 28.53 -11.91 -14.59
C GLU A 178 29.54 -12.09 -13.45
N LYS A 179 29.44 -11.26 -12.42
CA LYS A 179 30.27 -11.35 -11.22
C LYS A 179 29.84 -12.47 -10.26
N SER A 180 28.54 -12.68 -10.09
CA SER A 180 28.00 -13.54 -9.04
C SER A 180 27.82 -14.99 -9.48
N ARG A 181 27.41 -15.23 -10.73
CA ARG A 181 27.09 -16.55 -11.28
C ARG A 181 28.25 -17.54 -11.18
N PRO A 182 29.53 -17.19 -11.49
CA PRO A 182 30.64 -18.13 -11.38
C PRO A 182 30.92 -18.62 -9.96
N GLN A 183 30.40 -17.95 -8.93
CA GLN A 183 30.57 -18.34 -7.53
C GLN A 183 29.59 -19.45 -7.11
N VAL A 184 28.55 -19.73 -7.90
CA VAL A 184 27.54 -20.75 -7.61
C VAL A 184 27.87 -22.03 -8.36
N THR A 185 28.01 -23.12 -7.62
CA THR A 185 28.32 -24.46 -8.12
C THR A 185 27.33 -25.48 -7.55
N PRO A 186 27.27 -26.72 -8.07
CA PRO A 186 26.47 -27.77 -7.45
C PRO A 186 26.81 -28.08 -5.99
N LYS A 187 27.99 -27.65 -5.50
CA LYS A 187 28.46 -27.87 -4.12
C LYS A 187 28.22 -26.67 -3.21
N THR A 188 27.72 -25.55 -3.73
CA THR A 188 27.47 -24.35 -2.93
C THR A 188 26.45 -24.64 -1.84
N THR A 189 26.81 -24.35 -0.60
CA THR A 189 25.95 -24.56 0.57
C THR A 189 24.83 -23.51 0.62
N PRO A 190 23.73 -23.77 1.35
CA PRO A 190 22.68 -22.77 1.55
C PRO A 190 23.19 -21.45 2.15
N GLU A 191 24.15 -21.50 3.07
CA GLU A 191 24.78 -20.33 3.70
C GLU A 191 25.60 -19.51 2.68
N GLU A 192 26.43 -20.17 1.87
CA GLU A 192 27.19 -19.49 0.81
C GLU A 192 26.26 -18.88 -0.24
N LEU A 193 25.23 -19.61 -0.67
CA LEU A 193 24.25 -19.10 -1.60
C LEU A 193 23.55 -17.86 -1.03
N PHE A 194 23.10 -17.91 0.22
CA PHE A 194 22.46 -16.77 0.88
C PHE A 194 23.37 -15.52 0.88
N GLN A 195 24.66 -15.68 1.15
CA GLN A 195 25.63 -14.59 1.11
C GLN A 195 25.78 -14.02 -0.31
N ILE A 196 25.89 -14.88 -1.33
CA ILE A 196 25.97 -14.47 -2.73
C ILE A 196 24.72 -13.67 -3.13
N LEU A 197 23.52 -14.20 -2.87
CA LEU A 197 22.26 -13.52 -3.20
C LEU A 197 22.11 -12.18 -2.46
N SER A 198 22.55 -12.11 -1.19
CA SER A 198 22.52 -10.87 -0.42
C SER A 198 23.44 -9.80 -1.01
N HIS A 199 24.67 -10.19 -1.42
CA HIS A 199 25.61 -9.28 -2.07
C HIS A 199 25.13 -8.80 -3.44
N MET A 200 24.31 -9.58 -4.16
CA MET A 200 23.73 -9.14 -5.44
C MET A 200 22.81 -7.93 -5.26
N ILE A 201 22.00 -7.90 -4.19
CA ILE A 201 20.96 -6.87 -4.00
C ILE A 201 21.36 -5.76 -3.04
N GLU A 202 22.46 -5.90 -2.30
CA GLU A 202 22.99 -4.86 -1.42
C GLU A 202 23.24 -3.51 -2.15
N PRO A 203 23.84 -3.49 -3.36
CA PRO A 203 24.08 -2.23 -4.09
C PRO A 203 22.81 -1.50 -4.53
N LEU A 204 21.64 -2.13 -4.44
CA LEU A 204 20.36 -1.47 -4.73
C LEU A 204 20.04 -0.37 -3.71
N TYR A 205 20.60 -0.46 -2.50
CA TYR A 205 20.35 0.49 -1.42
C TYR A 205 18.85 0.75 -1.20
N ASP A 206 18.08 -0.34 -1.18
CA ASP A 206 16.63 -0.31 -1.14
C ASP A 206 16.12 -0.90 0.18
N ALA A 207 15.49 -0.06 1.00
CA ALA A 207 14.95 -0.49 2.30
C ALA A 207 13.75 -1.46 2.16
N HIS A 208 13.17 -1.56 0.96
CA HIS A 208 12.09 -2.48 0.66
C HIS A 208 12.61 -3.83 0.17
N THR A 209 13.95 -4.00 0.10
CA THR A 209 14.53 -5.28 -0.23
C THR A 209 14.82 -6.17 1.00
N ALA A 210 14.59 -7.49 1.00
CA ALA A 210 14.88 -8.42 2.10
C ALA A 210 14.85 -9.92 1.70
N ILE A 211 15.94 -10.66 1.89
CA ILE A 211 15.98 -12.13 1.70
C ILE A 211 15.71 -12.80 3.05
N ARG A 212 14.94 -13.89 3.07
CA ARG A 212 14.72 -14.71 4.26
C ARG A 212 15.00 -16.17 3.93
N ALA A 213 15.94 -16.77 4.65
CA ALA A 213 16.31 -18.18 4.50
C ALA A 213 16.02 -18.92 5.81
N TYR A 214 14.78 -19.39 5.96
CA TYR A 214 14.29 -20.00 7.21
C TYR A 214 15.03 -21.27 7.60
N SER A 215 15.41 -22.10 6.61
CA SER A 215 16.13 -23.36 6.83
C SER A 215 17.46 -23.17 7.56
N ILE A 216 18.15 -22.06 7.29
CA ILE A 216 19.43 -21.68 7.90
C ILE A 216 19.31 -20.53 8.91
N ARG A 217 18.08 -20.06 9.18
CA ARG A 217 17.78 -18.96 10.12
C ARG A 217 18.53 -17.66 9.80
N GLN A 218 18.76 -17.37 8.53
CA GLN A 218 19.42 -16.14 8.08
C GLN A 218 18.43 -15.20 7.38
N GLY A 219 18.73 -13.90 7.45
CA GLY A 219 17.93 -12.87 6.82
C GLY A 219 18.77 -11.65 6.45
N PHE A 220 18.50 -11.10 5.28
CA PHE A 220 19.08 -9.87 4.79
C PHE A 220 17.97 -8.84 4.64
N ARG A 221 18.24 -7.58 4.96
CA ARG A 221 17.34 -6.48 4.68
C ARG A 221 18.17 -5.38 4.02
N GLY A 222 17.80 -5.01 2.81
CA GLY A 222 18.35 -3.86 2.14
C GLY A 222 18.08 -2.60 2.95
N TYR A 223 18.87 -1.58 2.68
CA TYR A 223 18.81 -0.34 3.43
C TYR A 223 18.98 0.83 2.50
N ARG A 224 18.31 1.93 2.83
CA ARG A 224 18.64 3.21 2.23
C ARG A 224 19.75 3.84 3.08
N PRO A 225 20.91 4.19 2.50
CA PRO A 225 21.93 4.99 3.18
C PRO A 225 21.28 6.23 3.76
N ALA A 226 21.46 6.45 5.06
CA ALA A 226 20.99 7.66 5.70
C ALA A 226 21.76 8.85 5.12
N VAL A 227 21.06 9.94 4.81
CA VAL A 227 21.70 11.22 4.44
C VAL A 227 22.59 11.70 5.59
N ASP A 228 22.21 11.38 6.83
CA ASP A 228 23.04 11.56 8.03
C ASP A 228 23.05 10.27 8.89
N PRO A 229 24.12 9.47 8.84
CA PRO A 229 24.30 8.28 9.66
C PRO A 229 24.27 8.57 11.18
N LEU A 230 24.54 9.81 11.59
CA LEU A 230 24.57 10.21 13.00
C LEU A 230 23.17 10.33 13.60
N GLN A 231 22.11 10.44 12.81
CA GLN A 231 20.74 10.51 13.33
C GLN A 231 20.37 9.31 14.21
N ARG A 232 20.81 8.10 13.87
CA ARG A 232 20.53 6.90 14.69
C ARG A 232 21.30 6.93 16.01
N LYS A 233 22.60 7.25 15.96
CA LYS A 233 23.45 7.34 17.17
C LYS A 233 23.04 8.52 18.06
N SER A 234 22.47 9.56 17.47
CA SER A 234 22.08 10.80 18.16
C SER A 234 20.58 10.88 18.41
N ALA A 235 19.79 9.82 18.19
CA ALA A 235 18.33 9.87 18.28
C ALA A 235 17.83 10.33 19.65
N ALA A 236 18.49 9.89 20.72
CA ALA A 236 18.21 10.33 22.10
C ALA A 236 18.53 11.83 22.26
N ARG A 237 19.70 12.27 21.81
CA ARG A 237 20.12 13.69 21.86
C ARG A 237 19.20 14.59 21.03
N ILE A 238 18.78 14.15 19.85
CA ILE A 238 17.81 14.87 19.01
C ILE A 238 16.48 15.03 19.76
N THR A 239 16.01 13.95 20.40
CA THR A 239 14.75 13.99 21.17
C THR A 239 14.87 14.94 22.37
N GLU A 240 15.98 14.87 23.12
CA GLU A 240 16.27 15.78 24.23
C GLU A 240 16.29 17.25 23.77
N ILE A 241 16.96 17.55 22.66
CA ILE A 241 17.01 18.90 22.08
C ILE A 241 15.60 19.38 21.70
N ILE A 242 14.79 18.54 21.07
CA ILE A 242 13.41 18.86 20.69
C ILE A 242 12.58 19.20 21.93
N GLU A 243 12.59 18.33 22.95
CA GLU A 243 11.79 18.51 24.17
C GLU A 243 12.24 19.72 24.99
N THR A 244 13.54 19.96 25.07
CA THR A 244 14.11 21.02 25.91
C THR A 244 13.98 22.40 25.26
N ASN A 245 14.32 22.49 23.97
CA ASN A 245 14.51 23.79 23.31
C ASN A 245 13.31 24.23 22.49
N TYR A 246 12.52 23.29 21.95
CA TYR A 246 11.50 23.60 20.94
C TYR A 246 10.08 23.35 21.40
N VAL A 247 9.85 22.37 22.28
CA VAL A 247 8.50 22.00 22.73
C VAL A 247 8.20 22.58 24.11
N ARG A 248 7.02 23.15 24.28
CA ARG A 248 6.51 23.65 25.56
C ARG A 248 5.87 22.50 26.33
N GLY A 249 6.28 22.30 27.58
CA GLY A 249 5.70 21.29 28.47
C GLY A 249 6.05 19.84 28.12
N GLY A 250 7.00 19.63 27.20
CA GLY A 250 7.41 18.30 26.74
C GLY A 250 6.48 17.67 25.70
N LEU A 251 6.88 16.50 25.20
CA LEU A 251 6.07 15.73 24.25
C LEU A 251 5.10 14.80 24.99
N ARG A 252 3.86 14.75 24.50
CA ARG A 252 2.90 13.69 24.82
C ARG A 252 3.14 12.53 23.89
N TYR A 253 3.05 11.31 24.41
CA TYR A 253 3.35 10.08 23.69
C TYR A 253 2.07 9.29 23.46
N TYR A 254 1.91 8.76 22.24
CA TYR A 254 0.77 7.96 21.84
C TYR A 254 1.24 6.72 21.08
N CYS A 255 0.33 5.76 20.92
CA CYS A 255 0.50 4.62 20.01
C CYS A 255 1.85 3.91 20.20
N ASN A 256 2.12 3.38 21.40
CA ASN A 256 3.41 2.77 21.78
C ASN A 256 4.63 3.65 21.44
N LYS A 257 4.52 4.96 21.70
CA LYS A 257 5.52 6.01 21.46
C LYS A 257 5.85 6.26 19.98
N GLN A 258 5.08 5.69 19.06
CA GLN A 258 5.28 5.91 17.62
C GLN A 258 4.78 7.29 17.18
N LEU A 259 3.86 7.88 17.93
CA LEU A 259 3.40 9.25 17.75
C LEU A 259 3.76 10.09 18.96
N GLN A 260 4.23 11.30 18.70
CA GLN A 260 4.56 12.28 19.72
C GLN A 260 3.97 13.64 19.33
N PHE A 261 3.36 14.32 20.29
CA PHE A 261 2.75 15.62 20.05
C PHE A 261 3.12 16.63 21.14
N GLY A 262 3.38 17.87 20.74
CA GLY A 262 3.55 19.00 21.66
C GLY A 262 3.34 20.34 20.97
N LEU A 263 3.27 21.41 21.73
CA LEU A 263 3.18 22.76 21.19
C LEU A 263 4.58 23.37 21.10
N LEU A 264 4.90 23.98 19.96
CA LEU A 264 6.17 24.68 19.82
C LEU A 264 6.21 25.92 20.73
N ARG A 265 7.38 26.19 21.29
CA ARG A 265 7.67 27.43 22.00
C ARG A 265 7.72 28.58 21.01
N SER A 266 7.07 29.69 21.34
CA SER A 266 7.23 30.95 20.63
C SER A 266 8.64 31.50 20.88
N GLY A 267 9.38 31.81 19.81
CA GLY A 267 10.73 32.34 19.92
C GLY A 267 10.77 33.76 20.53
N PRO A 268 11.93 34.22 21.04
CA PRO A 268 12.06 35.53 21.68
C PRO A 268 11.89 36.73 20.73
N THR A 269 11.86 36.53 19.41
CA THR A 269 11.99 37.63 18.42
C THR A 269 10.77 37.96 17.56
N GLN A 270 9.60 37.32 17.65
CA GLN A 270 8.45 37.77 16.84
C GLN A 270 7.05 37.63 17.45
N ASN A 271 6.30 38.72 17.23
CA ASN A 271 4.86 38.95 17.19
C ASN A 271 3.99 38.36 18.34
N PRO A 272 3.55 39.19 19.31
CA PRO A 272 2.60 38.78 20.35
C PRO A 272 1.22 38.30 19.81
N ARG A 273 0.97 38.37 18.50
CA ARG A 273 -0.20 37.79 17.82
C ARG A 273 -0.05 36.31 17.42
N LEU A 274 1.12 35.70 17.59
CA LEU A 274 1.36 34.27 17.38
C LEU A 274 1.68 33.59 18.72
N PRO A 275 0.67 33.32 19.57
CA PRO A 275 0.88 32.55 20.81
C PRO A 275 1.37 31.12 20.50
N ASP A 276 1.81 30.38 21.53
CA ASP A 276 2.26 28.97 21.47
C ASP A 276 1.18 28.02 20.92
N SER A 277 0.95 28.07 19.61
CA SER A 277 -0.25 27.51 18.99
C SER A 277 0.10 26.74 17.71
N ILE A 278 1.38 26.57 17.41
CA ILE A 278 1.83 25.64 16.36
C ILE A 278 1.99 24.26 17.01
N GLY A 279 1.17 23.29 16.58
CA GLY A 279 1.30 21.90 16.96
C GLY A 279 2.44 21.21 16.22
N TYR A 280 3.27 20.46 16.95
CA TYR A 280 4.33 19.63 16.42
C TYR A 280 3.96 18.16 16.59
N LEU A 281 3.61 17.50 15.48
CA LEU A 281 3.35 16.06 15.40
C LEU A 281 4.57 15.36 14.82
N ARG A 282 5.19 14.50 15.62
CA ARG A 282 6.33 13.67 15.20
C ARG A 282 5.89 12.21 15.10
N ILE A 283 6.20 11.61 13.95
CA ILE A 283 5.89 10.21 13.62
C ILE A 283 7.22 9.44 13.55
N HIS A 284 7.40 8.45 14.41
CA HIS A 284 8.59 7.59 14.44
C HIS A 284 8.44 6.34 13.56
N SER A 285 7.23 5.82 13.45
CA SER A 285 6.90 4.61 12.69
C SER A 285 5.47 4.71 12.19
N PHE A 286 5.20 4.07 11.04
CA PHE A 286 3.85 3.86 10.50
C PHE A 286 3.27 2.49 10.91
N SER A 287 3.82 1.89 11.96
CA SER A 287 3.44 0.56 12.47
C SER A 287 3.65 0.49 13.98
N ARG A 288 3.03 -0.52 14.62
CA ARG A 288 3.09 -0.77 16.06
C ARG A 288 2.40 0.30 16.93
N TYR A 289 1.30 0.84 16.46
CA TYR A 289 0.43 1.72 17.23
C TYR A 289 -0.31 1.04 18.38
N SER A 290 -0.59 -0.26 18.24
CA SER A 290 -1.07 -1.13 19.32
C SER A 290 -0.21 -2.40 19.42
N ASP A 291 -0.44 -3.20 20.46
CA ASP A 291 0.20 -4.51 20.63
C ASP A 291 -0.41 -5.58 19.71
N ASP A 292 -1.64 -5.37 19.26
CA ASP A 292 -2.32 -6.22 18.30
C ASP A 292 -1.88 -5.88 16.88
N ARG A 293 -1.43 -6.87 16.12
CA ARG A 293 -0.93 -6.67 14.75
C ARG A 293 -2.03 -6.47 13.72
N GLU A 294 -3.30 -6.72 14.06
CA GLU A 294 -4.43 -6.53 13.17
C GLU A 294 -4.52 -5.05 12.75
N LEU A 295 -4.64 -4.81 11.43
CA LEU A 295 -4.69 -3.45 10.89
C LEU A 295 -5.82 -2.63 11.51
N ALA A 296 -7.00 -3.24 11.71
CA ALA A 296 -8.14 -2.57 12.33
C ALA A 296 -7.79 -2.02 13.72
N LYS A 297 -7.06 -2.79 14.54
CA LYS A 297 -6.63 -2.37 15.88
C LYS A 297 -5.55 -1.29 15.83
N GLN A 298 -4.65 -1.37 14.86
CA GLN A 298 -3.63 -0.34 14.63
C GLN A 298 -4.29 0.99 14.21
N LEU A 299 -5.31 0.94 13.35
CA LEU A 299 -6.08 2.09 12.91
C LEU A 299 -6.92 2.69 14.04
N ASP A 300 -7.64 1.88 14.82
CA ASP A 300 -8.41 2.35 15.98
C ASP A 300 -7.52 3.12 16.98
N ALA A 301 -6.31 2.59 17.25
CA ALA A 301 -5.34 3.24 18.13
C ALA A 301 -4.83 4.57 17.55
N LEU A 302 -4.54 4.60 16.25
CA LEU A 302 -4.14 5.82 15.55
C LEU A 302 -5.26 6.87 15.58
N GLU A 303 -6.48 6.49 15.22
CA GLU A 303 -7.64 7.38 15.19
C GLU A 303 -7.91 7.97 16.57
N THR A 304 -7.91 7.14 17.61
CA THR A 304 -8.07 7.59 19.01
C THR A 304 -7.00 8.59 19.40
N ALA A 305 -5.74 8.35 19.03
CA ALA A 305 -4.64 9.28 19.31
C ALA A 305 -4.79 10.61 18.56
N LEU A 306 -5.15 10.57 17.27
CA LEU A 306 -5.36 11.78 16.48
C LEU A 306 -6.57 12.59 16.99
N ASP A 307 -7.67 11.93 17.35
CA ASP A 307 -8.84 12.59 17.95
C ASP A 307 -8.46 13.28 19.28
N ASP A 308 -7.61 12.66 20.09
CA ASP A 308 -7.13 13.28 21.32
C ASP A 308 -6.19 14.48 21.05
N ILE A 309 -5.26 14.35 20.09
CA ILE A 309 -4.34 15.41 19.69
C ILE A 309 -5.11 16.62 19.14
N PHE A 310 -6.12 16.39 18.31
CA PHE A 310 -6.85 17.43 17.60
C PHE A 310 -8.12 17.91 18.30
N ARG A 311 -8.44 17.37 19.49
CA ARG A 311 -9.62 17.74 20.30
C ARG A 311 -9.79 19.26 20.43
N ASP A 312 -8.68 19.97 20.65
CA ASP A 312 -8.63 21.41 20.88
C ASP A 312 -7.98 22.19 19.70
N SER A 313 -7.98 21.62 18.50
CA SER A 313 -7.27 22.16 17.33
C SER A 313 -7.69 23.59 16.91
N VAL A 314 -8.86 24.05 17.35
CA VAL A 314 -9.33 25.44 17.19
C VAL A 314 -8.40 26.46 17.88
N LYS A 315 -7.65 26.02 18.89
CA LYS A 315 -6.66 26.84 19.60
C LYS A 315 -5.29 26.88 18.89
N PHE A 316 -5.13 26.12 17.79
CA PHE A 316 -3.88 26.05 17.04
C PHE A 316 -3.86 27.10 15.91
N THR A 317 -2.75 27.83 15.81
CA THR A 317 -2.46 28.80 14.76
C THR A 317 -2.01 28.07 13.49
N GLY A 318 -2.42 28.57 12.33
CA GLY A 318 -2.21 27.91 11.03
C GLY A 318 -3.28 26.89 10.64
N LEU A 319 -4.03 26.35 11.61
CA LEU A 319 -5.29 25.61 11.38
C LEU A 319 -6.53 26.53 11.51
N GLY A 320 -6.30 27.85 11.54
CA GLY A 320 -7.30 28.83 11.90
C GLY A 320 -8.56 28.75 11.03
N ASN A 321 -9.71 28.60 11.68
CA ASN A 321 -11.09 29.08 11.41
C ASN A 321 -11.60 29.36 9.99
N ARG A 322 -10.88 29.04 8.92
CA ARG A 322 -11.33 29.17 7.53
C ARG A 322 -12.05 27.93 7.03
N CYS A 323 -12.23 26.91 7.87
CA CYS A 323 -13.07 25.78 7.50
C CYS A 323 -13.57 24.93 8.68
N PRO A 324 -14.59 25.40 9.42
CA PRO A 324 -15.44 24.50 10.20
C PRO A 324 -16.09 23.43 9.30
N HIS A 325 -16.27 23.75 8.01
CA HIS A 325 -16.89 22.88 7.02
C HIS A 325 -15.91 21.95 6.27
N GLN A 326 -14.60 22.22 6.14
CA GLN A 326 -13.69 21.26 5.48
C GLN A 326 -13.19 20.14 6.39
N TRP A 327 -13.08 20.33 7.70
CA TRP A 327 -12.82 19.20 8.61
C TRP A 327 -14.07 18.36 8.85
N ARG A 328 -15.26 18.98 8.78
CA ARG A 328 -16.50 18.23 8.53
C ARG A 328 -16.54 17.58 7.14
N ARG A 329 -15.85 18.10 6.12
CA ARG A 329 -15.67 17.42 4.82
C ARG A 329 -14.56 16.37 4.80
N LEU A 330 -13.57 16.39 5.69
CA LEU A 330 -12.66 15.26 5.91
C LEU A 330 -13.40 14.19 6.70
N ARG A 331 -14.16 14.55 7.75
CA ARG A 331 -15.14 13.65 8.38
C ARG A 331 -16.21 13.16 7.39
N CYS A 332 -16.68 13.99 6.46
CA CYS A 332 -17.63 13.58 5.44
C CYS A 332 -16.96 12.84 4.28
N LEU A 333 -15.71 13.06 3.87
CA LEU A 333 -15.04 12.23 2.84
C LEU A 333 -14.63 10.88 3.43
N TRP A 334 -14.22 10.83 4.71
CA TRP A 334 -14.00 9.58 5.44
C TRP A 334 -15.32 8.84 5.75
N CYS A 335 -16.38 9.53 6.19
CA CYS A 335 -17.70 8.93 6.35
C CYS A 335 -18.39 8.64 5.00
N LEU A 336 -18.14 9.41 3.94
CA LEU A 336 -18.64 9.12 2.58
C LEU A 336 -17.86 7.96 1.96
N HIS A 337 -16.60 7.71 2.33
CA HIS A 337 -15.97 6.43 1.98
C HIS A 337 -16.67 5.26 2.69
N ARG A 338 -17.11 5.43 3.95
CA ARG A 338 -17.98 4.45 4.63
C ARG A 338 -19.39 4.33 4.03
N LEU A 339 -19.99 5.40 3.51
CA LEU A 339 -21.36 5.39 2.95
C LEU A 339 -21.40 5.03 1.46
N ALA A 340 -20.37 5.37 0.67
CA ALA A 340 -20.25 4.95 -0.72
C ALA A 340 -19.85 3.48 -0.86
N ALA A 341 -19.21 2.91 0.18
CA ALA A 341 -19.00 1.47 0.34
C ALA A 341 -20.26 0.71 0.82
N GLY A 342 -21.34 1.42 1.16
CA GLY A 342 -22.64 0.85 1.52
C GLY A 342 -23.72 1.39 0.60
N GLY A 343 -23.89 0.74 -0.56
CA GLY A 343 -24.82 1.16 -1.62
C GLY A 343 -26.20 1.53 -1.10
N THR A 344 -26.49 2.82 -0.97
CA THR A 344 -27.83 3.34 -0.76
C THR A 344 -28.01 4.60 -1.61
N ARG A 345 -29.09 4.60 -2.41
CA ARG A 345 -29.49 5.68 -3.32
C ARG A 345 -29.69 6.98 -2.54
N LEU A 346 -29.08 8.08 -3.00
CA LEU A 346 -29.49 9.43 -2.59
C LEU A 346 -30.94 9.70 -3.06
N PRO A 347 -31.84 10.19 -2.19
CA PRO A 347 -33.08 10.82 -2.65
C PRO A 347 -32.77 12.21 -3.22
N ARG A 348 -33.43 12.53 -4.34
CA ARG A 348 -33.47 13.87 -4.96
C ARG A 348 -33.95 14.91 -3.94
N LEU A 349 -33.11 15.88 -3.61
CA LEU A 349 -33.53 17.14 -3.00
C LEU A 349 -33.99 18.09 -4.11
N LEU A 350 -35.30 18.18 -4.31
CA LEU A 350 -35.96 19.23 -5.09
C LEU A 350 -36.39 20.36 -4.16
N LYS A 351 -35.92 21.57 -4.49
CA LYS A 351 -36.52 22.93 -4.37
C LYS A 351 -37.28 23.36 -3.10
N GLY A 352 -36.90 24.55 -2.61
CA GLY A 352 -37.88 25.53 -2.07
C GLY A 352 -37.34 26.50 -1.01
N HIS A 353 -36.76 27.64 -1.43
CA HIS A 353 -37.00 28.92 -0.74
C HIS A 353 -38.36 29.45 -1.22
N PRO A 354 -39.24 30.00 -0.36
CA PRO A 354 -39.10 31.33 0.27
C PRO A 354 -39.65 31.34 1.73
N GLN A 355 -39.57 32.37 2.58
CA GLN A 355 -39.09 33.75 2.59
C GLN A 355 -38.17 33.93 3.80
#